data_AF-A0A6M0HJE0-F1
#
_entry.id   AF-A0A6M0HJE0-F1
#
_cell.length_a   1.000
_cell.length_b   1.000
_cell.length_c   1.000
_cell.angle_alpha   90.00
_cell.angle_beta   90.00
_cell.angle_gamma   90.00
#
_symmetry.space_group_name_H-M   'P 1'
#
loop_
_entity.id
_entity.type
_entity.pdbx_description
1 polymer ?
#
loop_
_entity_poly.entity_id
_entity_poly.type
_entity_poly.pdbx_seq_one_letter_code
_entity_poly.pdbx_strand_id
1 'polypeptide(L)'
;MARLTLVFALLATAALPGSVQAEDSPAKPSSAPSVATTPVVPGKTARAPYLTDANAPDTTAILPPPPRGQSAAEAADKAAFVATRALKGTPRWDLATIDVADGASAILEDFSCVLGQRIDQSRAPALMTLLERTRLDISRATRAPKEHYRRLRPFVGNDSEICVMRTSELGNAYGFPSSHATQGWAYASIMASLMPEKATQFFLRARAYGESRVVCGVHWMTDIQAGRTAASAVFAALQGDATFRQDLDRARTELAKLVATGGPAPDQAACAREDAASREPIL
;
A
#
# COMPACT_ATOMS: atom_id res chain seq x y z
N MET A 1 -27.57 -89.68 -11.80
CA MET A 1 -26.44 -89.05 -11.08
C MET A 1 -25.75 -88.10 -12.05
N ALA A 2 -25.97 -86.80 -11.92
CA ALA A 2 -25.20 -85.76 -12.61
C ALA A 2 -25.26 -84.49 -11.75
N ARG A 3 -24.10 -84.07 -11.23
CA ARG A 3 -23.93 -82.88 -10.40
C ARG A 3 -23.85 -81.66 -11.32
N LEU A 4 -24.72 -80.66 -11.11
CA LEU A 4 -24.65 -79.38 -11.81
C LEU A 4 -24.03 -78.34 -10.86
N THR A 5 -22.81 -77.91 -11.19
CA THR A 5 -22.02 -76.95 -10.42
C THR A 5 -22.47 -75.52 -10.75
N LEU A 6 -22.88 -74.77 -9.74
CA LEU A 6 -23.26 -73.35 -9.86
C LEU A 6 -21.99 -72.48 -9.88
N VAL A 7 -21.78 -71.70 -10.94
CA VAL A 7 -20.69 -70.72 -11.03
C VAL A 7 -21.24 -69.34 -10.60
N PHE A 8 -20.70 -68.79 -9.51
CA PHE A 8 -20.94 -67.41 -9.08
C PHE A 8 -20.00 -66.47 -9.86
N ALA A 9 -20.56 -65.52 -10.61
CA ALA A 9 -19.81 -64.44 -11.24
C ALA A 9 -19.67 -63.27 -10.25
N LEU A 10 -18.43 -62.94 -9.86
CA LEU A 10 -18.10 -61.71 -9.13
C LEU A 10 -18.12 -60.51 -10.11
N LEU A 11 -19.00 -59.54 -9.89
CA LEU A 11 -18.88 -58.22 -10.52
C LEU A 11 -17.95 -57.34 -9.69
N ALA A 12 -16.79 -56.97 -10.25
CA ALA A 12 -15.90 -55.95 -9.71
C ALA A 12 -16.36 -54.56 -10.19
N THR A 13 -16.88 -53.73 -9.28
CA THR A 13 -17.15 -52.32 -9.53
C THR A 13 -15.86 -51.51 -9.42
N ALA A 14 -15.33 -51.03 -10.54
CA ALA A 14 -14.21 -50.10 -10.58
C ALA A 14 -14.69 -48.69 -10.16
N ALA A 15 -14.17 -48.18 -9.04
CA ALA A 15 -14.37 -46.79 -8.64
C ALA A 15 -13.45 -45.89 -9.47
N LEU A 16 -14.05 -44.95 -10.22
CA LEU A 16 -13.33 -43.88 -10.92
C LEU A 16 -12.83 -42.86 -9.88
N PRO A 17 -11.57 -42.40 -9.95
CA PRO A 17 -11.08 -41.35 -9.07
C PRO A 17 -11.75 -40.01 -9.43
N GLY A 18 -12.34 -39.38 -8.42
CA GLY A 18 -12.95 -38.05 -8.55
C GLY A 18 -11.92 -37.02 -8.99
N SER A 19 -12.25 -36.28 -10.04
CA SER A 19 -11.52 -35.11 -10.48
C SER A 19 -11.55 -34.05 -9.37
N VAL A 20 -10.40 -33.83 -8.73
CA VAL A 20 -10.17 -32.67 -7.87
C VAL A 20 -10.21 -31.44 -8.79
N GLN A 21 -11.23 -30.60 -8.63
CA GLN A 21 -11.24 -29.28 -9.26
C GLN A 21 -10.06 -28.49 -8.70
N ALA A 22 -9.18 -28.02 -9.58
CA ALA A 22 -8.16 -27.05 -9.22
C ALA A 22 -8.89 -25.78 -8.75
N GLU A 23 -8.70 -25.39 -7.49
CA GLU A 23 -9.14 -24.08 -7.02
C GLU A 23 -8.40 -23.02 -7.84
N ASP A 24 -9.16 -22.14 -8.51
CA ASP A 24 -8.62 -20.99 -9.23
C ASP A 24 -7.75 -20.18 -8.26
N SER A 25 -6.48 -20.01 -8.59
CA SER A 25 -5.61 -19.08 -7.86
C SER A 25 -6.27 -17.69 -7.91
N PRO A 26 -6.41 -16.97 -6.79
CA PRO A 26 -7.07 -15.69 -6.78
C PRO A 26 -6.40 -14.74 -7.78
N ALA A 27 -7.20 -14.13 -8.66
CA ALA A 27 -6.71 -13.22 -9.69
C ALA A 27 -5.94 -12.05 -9.05
N LYS A 28 -4.80 -11.67 -9.63
CA LYS A 28 -4.00 -10.54 -9.14
C LYS A 28 -4.85 -9.27 -9.09
N PRO A 29 -4.70 -8.43 -8.04
CA PRO A 29 -5.37 -7.14 -8.03
C PRO A 29 -4.87 -6.24 -9.16
N SER A 30 -5.74 -5.35 -9.62
CA SER A 30 -5.30 -4.21 -10.41
C SER A 30 -4.35 -3.37 -9.57
N SER A 31 -3.32 -2.79 -10.17
CA SER A 31 -2.55 -1.75 -9.47
C SER A 31 -3.48 -0.61 -9.07
N ALA A 32 -3.33 -0.08 -7.86
CA ALA A 32 -3.95 1.19 -7.53
C ALA A 32 -3.51 2.25 -8.55
N PRO A 33 -4.44 3.10 -9.03
CA PRO A 33 -4.10 4.24 -9.86
C PRO A 33 -3.05 5.10 -9.15
N SER A 34 -2.32 5.93 -9.91
CA SER A 34 -1.47 6.92 -9.26
C SER A 34 -2.33 7.78 -8.33
N VAL A 35 -1.78 8.17 -7.18
CA VAL A 35 -2.42 9.15 -6.27
C VAL A 35 -2.90 10.40 -7.02
N ALA A 36 -2.25 10.74 -8.14
CA ALA A 36 -2.62 11.85 -9.01
C ALA A 36 -3.84 11.64 -9.92
N THR A 37 -4.31 10.40 -10.10
CA THR A 37 -5.38 10.04 -11.07
C THR A 37 -6.61 9.42 -10.41
N THR A 38 -6.68 9.40 -9.07
CA THR A 38 -7.85 8.88 -8.34
C THR A 38 -8.90 9.97 -8.17
N PRO A 39 -10.13 9.80 -8.69
CA PRO A 39 -11.22 10.74 -8.44
C PRO A 39 -11.59 10.76 -6.95
N VAL A 40 -11.81 11.97 -6.45
CA VAL A 40 -12.35 12.20 -5.11
C VAL A 40 -13.85 11.83 -5.13
N VAL A 41 -14.17 10.66 -4.57
CA VAL A 41 -15.45 10.13 -4.03
C VAL A 41 -16.53 9.55 -4.98
N PRO A 42 -17.37 8.65 -4.41
CA PRO A 42 -18.83 8.80 -4.44
C PRO A 42 -19.39 9.19 -3.04
N GLY A 43 -19.92 10.42 -2.91
CA GLY A 43 -20.61 10.95 -1.71
C GLY A 43 -20.21 12.38 -1.25
N LYS A 44 -19.02 12.85 -1.68
CA LYS A 44 -18.30 14.13 -1.38
C LYS A 44 -17.84 14.28 0.09
N THR A 45 -16.56 14.56 0.42
CA THR A 45 -15.66 15.66 -0.04
C THR A 45 -14.15 15.36 -0.05
N ALA A 46 -13.44 15.95 -1.03
CA ALA A 46 -12.28 16.85 -0.81
C ALA A 46 -12.45 18.06 -1.75
N ARG A 47 -12.42 19.29 -1.23
CA ARG A 47 -12.75 20.51 -2.00
C ARG A 47 -11.53 21.18 -2.64
N ALA A 48 -10.34 21.05 -2.04
CA ALA A 48 -9.07 21.58 -2.53
C ALA A 48 -7.91 20.99 -1.68
N PRO A 49 -6.66 20.97 -2.20
CA PRO A 49 -5.47 20.79 -1.37
C PRO A 49 -5.37 21.84 -0.26
N TYR A 50 -4.49 21.64 0.72
CA TYR A 50 -4.16 22.69 1.70
C TYR A 50 -3.11 23.67 1.16
N LEU A 51 -2.12 23.14 0.43
CA LEU A 51 -1.04 23.94 -0.09
C LEU A 51 -1.40 24.51 -1.46
N THR A 52 -1.08 25.78 -1.62
CA THR A 52 -1.02 26.50 -2.89
C THR A 52 0.32 26.25 -3.59
N ASP A 53 0.45 26.63 -4.85
CA ASP A 53 1.73 26.51 -5.55
C ASP A 53 2.85 27.38 -4.92
N ALA A 54 2.49 28.44 -4.19
CA ALA A 54 3.45 29.32 -3.54
C ALA A 54 4.05 28.77 -2.23
N ASN A 55 3.35 27.85 -1.55
CA ASN A 55 3.78 27.28 -0.27
C ASN A 55 3.96 25.75 -0.31
N ALA A 56 3.66 25.10 -1.44
CA ALA A 56 4.00 23.71 -1.67
C ALA A 56 5.52 23.55 -1.80
N PRO A 57 6.15 22.58 -1.10
CA PRO A 57 7.58 22.31 -1.27
C PRO A 57 7.92 21.91 -2.71
N ASP A 58 8.99 22.46 -3.27
CA ASP A 58 9.57 21.97 -4.53
C ASP A 58 10.31 20.65 -4.29
N THR A 59 9.58 19.56 -4.41
CA THR A 59 10.12 18.21 -4.23
C THR A 59 11.10 17.80 -5.32
N THR A 60 11.11 18.45 -6.49
CA THR A 60 12.13 18.19 -7.52
C THR A 60 13.47 18.76 -7.08
N ALA A 61 13.48 19.91 -6.41
CA ALA A 61 14.70 20.49 -5.84
C ALA A 61 15.14 19.79 -4.54
N ILE A 62 14.19 19.33 -3.71
CA ILE A 62 14.49 18.69 -2.42
C ILE A 62 15.05 17.26 -2.60
N LEU A 63 14.49 16.49 -3.53
CA LEU A 63 14.90 15.10 -3.72
C LEU A 63 16.19 15.03 -4.53
N PRO A 64 17.16 14.17 -4.16
CA PRO A 64 18.27 13.88 -5.06
C PRO A 64 17.74 13.18 -6.32
N PRO A 65 18.44 13.29 -7.46
CA PRO A 65 18.13 12.48 -8.63
C PRO A 65 18.13 10.99 -8.29
N PRO A 66 17.27 10.18 -8.94
CA PRO A 66 17.28 8.74 -8.72
C PRO A 66 18.63 8.13 -9.13
N PRO A 67 19.03 7.02 -8.49
CA PRO A 67 20.25 6.31 -8.86
C PRO A 67 20.29 5.97 -10.34
N ARG A 68 21.43 6.24 -10.98
CA ARG A 68 21.71 5.95 -12.40
C ARG A 68 23.19 5.66 -12.61
N GLY A 69 23.54 5.18 -13.80
CA GLY A 69 24.93 5.06 -14.24
C GLY A 69 25.73 3.99 -13.52
N GLN A 70 25.09 2.88 -13.12
CA GLN A 70 25.72 1.75 -12.43
C GLN A 70 26.25 2.10 -11.02
N SER A 71 25.64 3.11 -10.38
CA SER A 71 25.94 3.45 -8.99
C SER A 71 25.63 2.30 -8.02
N ALA A 72 26.28 2.28 -6.85
CA ALA A 72 26.02 1.29 -5.81
C ALA A 72 24.54 1.26 -5.37
N ALA A 73 23.87 2.42 -5.34
CA ALA A 73 22.45 2.50 -5.01
C ALA A 73 21.57 1.86 -6.10
N GLU A 74 21.91 2.02 -7.38
CA GLU A 74 21.22 1.34 -8.48
C GLU A 74 21.44 -0.18 -8.42
N ALA A 75 22.65 -0.63 -8.09
CA ALA A 75 22.96 -2.04 -7.89
C ALA A 75 22.14 -2.65 -6.73
N ALA A 76 22.03 -1.93 -5.60
CA ALA A 76 21.21 -2.35 -4.46
C ALA A 76 19.72 -2.42 -4.83
N ASP A 77 19.19 -1.45 -5.56
CA ASP A 77 17.81 -1.47 -6.05
C ASP A 77 17.52 -2.68 -6.95
N LYS A 78 18.45 -3.03 -7.85
CA LYS A 78 18.32 -4.21 -8.71
C LYS A 78 18.40 -5.51 -7.91
N ALA A 79 19.34 -5.61 -6.97
CA ALA A 79 19.46 -6.76 -6.08
C ALA A 79 18.17 -6.96 -5.25
N ALA A 80 17.61 -5.87 -4.74
CA ALA A 80 16.33 -5.86 -4.03
C ALA A 80 15.19 -6.44 -4.87
N PHE A 81 15.06 -5.96 -6.10
CA PHE A 81 14.01 -6.41 -7.01
C PHE A 81 14.11 -7.91 -7.29
N VAL A 82 15.32 -8.40 -7.58
CA VAL A 82 15.58 -9.83 -7.85
C VAL A 82 15.28 -10.68 -6.62
N ALA A 83 15.84 -10.32 -5.46
CA ALA A 83 15.69 -11.10 -4.23
C ALA A 83 14.22 -11.22 -3.79
N THR A 84 13.46 -10.11 -3.86
CA THR A 84 12.06 -10.09 -3.42
C THR A 84 11.12 -10.92 -4.31
N ARG A 85 11.52 -11.32 -5.52
CA ARG A 85 10.71 -12.24 -6.34
C ARG A 85 10.54 -13.61 -5.66
N ALA A 86 11.53 -14.04 -4.89
CA ALA A 86 11.48 -15.30 -4.15
C ALA A 86 10.43 -15.30 -3.02
N LEU A 87 9.87 -14.13 -2.66
CA LEU A 87 8.81 -14.02 -1.66
C LEU A 87 7.43 -14.43 -2.20
N LYS A 88 7.27 -14.70 -3.49
CA LYS A 88 5.99 -15.14 -4.07
C LYS A 88 5.42 -16.33 -3.30
N GLY A 89 4.15 -16.23 -2.89
CA GLY A 89 3.46 -17.27 -2.12
C GLY A 89 3.79 -17.30 -0.63
N THR A 90 4.57 -16.33 -0.13
CA THR A 90 4.80 -16.14 1.31
C THR A 90 3.82 -15.13 1.89
N PRO A 91 3.59 -15.13 3.23
CA PRO A 91 2.78 -14.13 3.90
C PRO A 91 3.23 -12.67 3.63
N ARG A 92 4.52 -12.45 3.35
CA ARG A 92 5.06 -11.12 3.02
C ARG A 92 4.58 -10.64 1.64
N TRP A 93 4.42 -11.54 0.68
CA TRP A 93 3.87 -11.25 -0.63
C TRP A 93 2.35 -11.05 -0.59
N ASP A 94 1.65 -11.79 0.26
CA ASP A 94 0.22 -11.59 0.49
C ASP A 94 -0.04 -10.20 1.08
N LEU A 95 0.73 -9.81 2.10
CA LEU A 95 0.68 -8.43 2.62
C LEU A 95 1.00 -7.41 1.53
N ALA A 96 1.99 -7.67 0.67
CA ALA A 96 2.32 -6.77 -0.42
C ALA A 96 1.19 -6.61 -1.46
N THR A 97 0.36 -7.63 -1.60
CA THR A 97 -0.81 -7.66 -2.48
C THR A 97 -2.00 -6.91 -1.86
N ILE A 98 -2.19 -7.03 -0.54
CA ILE A 98 -3.18 -6.27 0.23
C ILE A 98 -2.83 -4.77 0.22
N ASP A 99 -1.56 -4.44 0.46
CA ASP A 99 -0.97 -3.09 0.38
C ASP A 99 -0.89 -2.55 -1.07
N VAL A 100 -1.71 -3.07 -1.99
CA VAL A 100 -1.97 -2.44 -3.29
C VAL A 100 -3.08 -1.42 -3.18
N ALA A 101 -4.06 -1.62 -2.31
CA ALA A 101 -5.12 -0.65 -2.09
C ALA A 101 -4.53 0.66 -1.55
N ASP A 102 -5.05 1.80 -2.01
CA ASP A 102 -4.54 3.12 -1.65
C ASP A 102 -5.66 4.07 -1.21
N GLY A 103 -5.29 5.23 -0.67
CA GLY A 103 -6.24 6.26 -0.25
C GLY A 103 -6.62 6.25 1.20
N ALA A 104 -7.39 7.27 1.59
CA ALA A 104 -7.73 7.47 2.99
C ALA A 104 -8.46 6.25 3.56
N SER A 105 -9.36 5.67 2.77
CA SER A 105 -10.14 4.50 3.16
C SER A 105 -9.26 3.27 3.40
N ALA A 106 -8.45 2.90 2.40
CA ALA A 106 -7.62 1.71 2.47
C ALA A 106 -6.55 1.84 3.56
N ILE A 107 -5.84 2.97 3.61
CA ILE A 107 -4.75 3.13 4.58
C ILE A 107 -5.30 3.28 6.01
N LEU A 108 -6.50 3.84 6.21
CA LEU A 108 -7.12 3.84 7.54
C LEU A 108 -7.49 2.42 8.00
N GLU A 109 -7.92 1.55 7.07
CA GLU A 109 -8.11 0.12 7.35
C GLU A 109 -6.77 -0.57 7.67
N ASP A 110 -5.70 -0.26 6.93
CA ASP A 110 -4.33 -0.76 7.21
C ASP A 110 -3.78 -0.32 8.57
N PHE A 111 -4.32 0.77 9.15
CA PHE A 111 -3.98 1.22 10.49
C PHE A 111 -4.86 0.62 11.59
N SER A 112 -5.83 -0.23 11.26
CA SER A 112 -6.73 -0.85 12.24
C SER A 112 -5.99 -1.68 13.30
N CYS A 113 -4.91 -2.37 12.93
CA CYS A 113 -4.06 -3.11 13.86
C CYS A 113 -3.35 -2.18 14.86
N VAL A 114 -2.88 -1.01 14.41
CA VAL A 114 -2.26 0.01 15.28
C VAL A 114 -3.31 0.60 16.22
N LEU A 115 -4.52 0.88 15.70
CA LEU A 115 -5.65 1.42 16.44
C LEU A 115 -6.26 0.41 17.42
N GLY A 116 -6.06 -0.89 17.20
CA GLY A 116 -6.69 -1.99 17.94
C GLY A 116 -8.16 -2.20 17.59
N GLN A 117 -8.68 -1.47 16.61
CA GLN A 117 -10.06 -1.52 16.14
C GLN A 117 -10.16 -0.97 14.72
N ARG A 118 -11.19 -1.41 14.01
CA ARG A 118 -11.57 -0.84 12.71
C ARG A 118 -12.41 0.41 12.92
N ILE A 119 -12.13 1.46 12.18
CA ILE A 119 -12.89 2.72 12.20
C ILE A 119 -13.88 2.72 11.04
N ASP A 120 -15.17 2.85 11.36
CA ASP A 120 -16.19 3.11 10.34
C ASP A 120 -16.00 4.52 9.76
N GLN A 121 -15.55 4.55 8.51
CA GLN A 121 -15.20 5.77 7.79
C GLN A 121 -16.40 6.69 7.58
N SER A 122 -17.62 6.14 7.51
CA SER A 122 -18.85 6.93 7.39
C SER A 122 -19.14 7.77 8.64
N ARG A 123 -18.54 7.37 9.78
CA ARG A 123 -18.63 8.07 11.07
C ARG A 123 -17.39 8.92 11.37
N ALA A 124 -16.44 9.01 10.43
CA ALA A 124 -15.19 9.75 10.58
C ALA A 124 -15.02 10.87 9.52
N PRO A 125 -16.04 11.71 9.21
CA PRO A 125 -15.95 12.68 8.12
C PRO A 125 -14.83 13.72 8.27
N ALA A 126 -14.46 14.13 9.50
CA ALA A 126 -13.36 15.07 9.70
C ALA A 126 -11.99 14.42 9.37
N LEU A 127 -11.76 13.20 9.86
CA LEU A 127 -10.55 12.44 9.56
C LEU A 127 -10.45 12.14 8.06
N MET A 128 -11.53 11.68 7.44
CA MET A 128 -11.54 11.37 5.99
C MET A 128 -11.28 12.62 5.15
N THR A 129 -11.85 13.77 5.53
CA THR A 129 -11.57 15.05 4.85
C THR A 129 -10.10 15.44 4.96
N LEU A 130 -9.50 15.31 6.15
CA LEU A 130 -8.09 15.62 6.38
C LEU A 130 -7.18 14.78 5.48
N LEU A 131 -7.37 13.45 5.51
CA LEU A 131 -6.56 12.51 4.74
C LEU A 131 -6.71 12.72 3.22
N GLU A 132 -7.94 12.93 2.73
CA GLU A 132 -8.18 13.13 1.29
C GLU A 132 -7.70 14.50 0.79
N ARG A 133 -7.77 15.55 1.59
CA ARG A 133 -7.16 16.84 1.21
C ARG A 133 -5.65 16.74 1.15
N THR A 134 -5.02 16.10 2.15
CA THR A 134 -3.57 15.82 2.12
C THR A 134 -3.18 14.94 0.92
N ARG A 135 -4.05 14.03 0.47
CA ARG A 135 -3.82 13.23 -0.76
C ARG A 135 -3.59 14.12 -1.99
N LEU A 136 -4.30 15.25 -2.08
CA LEU A 136 -4.15 16.20 -3.19
C LEU A 136 -2.80 16.92 -3.14
N ASP A 137 -2.31 17.27 -1.94
CA ASP A 137 -0.97 17.84 -1.76
C ASP A 137 0.12 16.82 -2.13
N ILE A 138 -0.03 15.56 -1.73
CA ILE A 138 0.88 14.46 -2.09
C ILE A 138 0.91 14.22 -3.60
N SER A 139 -0.24 14.26 -4.25
CA SER A 139 -0.36 14.15 -5.71
C SER A 139 0.50 15.20 -6.41
N ARG A 140 0.39 16.46 -6.00
CA ARG A 140 1.22 17.57 -6.54
C ARG A 140 2.71 17.33 -6.25
N ALA A 141 3.04 16.99 -5.01
CA ALA A 141 4.41 16.79 -4.53
C ALA A 141 5.13 15.62 -5.21
N THR A 142 4.42 14.66 -5.79
CA THR A 142 5.04 13.49 -6.45
C THR A 142 5.00 13.57 -7.96
N ARG A 143 4.10 14.37 -8.54
CA ARG A 143 3.95 14.51 -9.99
C ARG A 143 5.13 15.23 -10.64
N ALA A 144 5.57 16.37 -10.10
CA ALA A 144 6.68 17.14 -10.68
C ALA A 144 7.99 16.33 -10.80
N PRO A 145 8.50 15.67 -9.74
CA PRO A 145 9.71 14.85 -9.86
C PRO A 145 9.51 13.62 -10.77
N LYS A 146 8.30 13.04 -10.85
CA LYS A 146 8.00 11.95 -11.79
C LYS A 146 8.15 12.39 -13.24
N GLU A 147 7.58 13.55 -13.58
CA GLU A 147 7.65 14.14 -14.93
C GLU A 147 9.08 14.58 -15.30
N HIS A 148 9.84 15.04 -14.31
CA HIS A 148 11.23 15.48 -14.46
C HIS A 148 12.20 14.31 -14.67
N TYR A 149 12.20 13.31 -13.77
CA TYR A 149 13.19 12.23 -13.80
C TYR A 149 12.78 11.05 -14.68
N ARG A 150 11.47 10.84 -14.90
CA ARG A 150 10.94 9.79 -15.79
C ARG A 150 11.50 8.40 -15.53
N ARG A 151 11.80 8.08 -14.27
CA ARG A 151 12.41 6.80 -13.89
C ARG A 151 11.43 5.65 -14.19
N LEU A 152 11.88 4.67 -14.96
CA LEU A 152 11.10 3.45 -15.23
C LEU A 152 10.97 2.58 -13.97
N ARG A 153 9.84 1.88 -13.86
CA ARG A 153 9.58 0.91 -12.79
C ARG A 153 10.39 -0.38 -12.98
N PRO A 154 10.62 -1.16 -11.92
CA PRO A 154 11.46 -2.36 -11.98
C PRO A 154 11.05 -3.41 -13.01
N PHE A 155 9.74 -3.58 -13.21
CA PHE A 155 9.20 -4.63 -14.08
C PHE A 155 9.19 -4.24 -15.57
N VAL A 156 9.47 -2.98 -15.91
CA VAL A 156 9.44 -2.51 -17.30
C VAL A 156 10.60 -3.12 -18.07
N GLY A 157 10.31 -3.71 -19.23
CA GLY A 157 11.31 -4.36 -20.09
C GLY A 157 11.73 -5.78 -19.66
N ASN A 158 10.99 -6.41 -18.75
CA ASN A 158 11.21 -7.81 -18.36
C ASN A 158 9.89 -8.49 -17.93
N ASP A 159 9.93 -9.82 -17.86
CA ASP A 159 8.78 -10.68 -17.51
C ASP A 159 8.81 -11.19 -16.05
N SER A 160 9.64 -10.59 -15.19
CA SER A 160 9.71 -10.99 -13.79
C SER A 160 8.35 -10.86 -13.11
N GLU A 161 8.04 -11.77 -12.20
CA GLU A 161 6.76 -11.80 -11.50
C GLU A 161 6.49 -10.49 -10.74
N ILE A 162 5.26 -10.00 -10.73
CA ILE A 162 4.79 -8.86 -9.92
C ILE A 162 3.43 -9.16 -9.27
N CYS A 163 3.14 -8.53 -8.14
CA CYS A 163 1.95 -8.84 -7.34
C CYS A 163 0.64 -8.22 -7.85
N VAL A 164 0.70 -7.45 -8.94
CA VAL A 164 -0.45 -6.79 -9.58
C VAL A 164 -0.57 -7.19 -11.04
N MET A 165 -1.73 -6.94 -11.65
CA MET A 165 -1.88 -7.04 -13.10
C MET A 165 -0.95 -6.05 -13.82
N ARG A 166 -0.30 -6.52 -14.88
CA ARG A 166 0.47 -5.66 -15.79
C ARG A 166 -0.51 -4.97 -16.73
N THR A 167 -0.50 -3.63 -16.73
CA THR A 167 -1.27 -2.82 -17.67
C THR A 167 -0.37 -1.80 -18.36
N SER A 168 -0.80 -1.27 -19.50
CA SER A 168 -0.07 -0.21 -20.20
C SER A 168 0.03 1.06 -19.34
N GLU A 169 -1.01 1.38 -18.58
CA GLU A 169 -1.03 2.51 -17.65
C GLU A 169 0.04 2.36 -16.56
N LEU A 170 0.14 1.16 -15.96
CA LEU A 170 1.17 0.89 -14.95
C LEU A 170 2.58 0.96 -15.53
N GLY A 171 2.78 0.43 -16.75
CA GLY A 171 4.06 0.45 -17.45
C GLY A 171 4.52 1.86 -17.86
N ASN A 172 3.58 2.73 -18.23
CA ASN A 172 3.84 4.12 -18.62
C ASN A 172 3.98 5.07 -17.42
N ALA A 173 3.57 4.65 -16.22
CA ALA A 173 3.68 5.47 -15.02
C ALA A 173 5.10 5.43 -14.44
N TYR A 174 5.74 6.60 -14.30
CA TYR A 174 7.09 6.72 -13.72
C TYR A 174 7.15 6.36 -12.23
N GLY A 175 8.27 5.77 -11.80
CA GLY A 175 8.48 5.20 -10.46
C GLY A 175 8.89 6.21 -9.39
N PHE A 176 9.67 7.24 -9.73
CA PHE A 176 10.36 8.07 -8.73
C PHE A 176 9.71 9.45 -8.50
N PRO A 177 9.44 9.86 -7.24
CA PRO A 177 9.39 9.03 -6.02
C PRO A 177 8.12 8.16 -6.00
N SER A 178 8.04 7.18 -5.11
CA SER A 178 6.83 6.37 -4.96
C SER A 178 5.70 7.18 -4.30
N SER A 179 4.63 7.47 -5.04
CA SER A 179 3.46 8.20 -4.51
C SER A 179 2.73 7.40 -3.43
N HIS A 180 2.71 6.08 -3.55
CA HIS A 180 2.12 5.17 -2.59
C HIS A 180 2.88 5.19 -1.25
N ALA A 181 4.22 5.13 -1.28
CA ALA A 181 5.03 5.30 -0.08
C ALA A 181 4.91 6.71 0.53
N THR A 182 4.83 7.75 -0.32
CA THR A 182 4.59 9.12 0.16
C THR A 182 3.26 9.24 0.89
N GLN A 183 2.20 8.62 0.36
CA GLN A 183 0.87 8.65 0.99
C GLN A 183 0.85 7.93 2.34
N GLY A 184 1.34 6.68 2.40
CA GLY A 184 1.41 5.94 3.66
C GLY A 184 2.22 6.66 4.74
N TRP A 185 3.37 7.24 4.36
CA TRP A 185 4.20 7.99 5.29
C TRP A 185 3.55 9.30 5.77
N ALA A 186 2.91 10.05 4.88
CA ALA A 186 2.20 11.28 5.25
C ALA A 186 1.00 11.00 6.17
N TYR A 187 0.25 9.92 5.91
CA TYR A 187 -0.85 9.51 6.76
C TYR A 187 -0.36 9.01 8.12
N ALA A 188 0.75 8.27 8.18
CA ALA A 188 1.38 7.96 9.47
C ALA A 188 1.80 9.21 10.25
N SER A 189 2.37 10.24 9.59
CA SER A 189 2.69 11.51 10.24
C SER A 189 1.46 12.22 10.81
N ILE A 190 0.34 12.19 10.08
CA ILE A 190 -0.96 12.71 10.56
C ILE A 190 -1.43 11.89 11.76
N MET A 191 -1.52 10.57 11.64
CA MET A 191 -2.01 9.70 12.70
C MET A 191 -1.14 9.77 13.95
N ALA A 192 0.18 9.86 13.81
CA ALA A 192 1.13 10.09 14.91
C ALA A 192 0.92 11.45 15.59
N SER A 193 0.42 12.47 14.87
CA SER A 193 0.07 13.76 15.47
C SER A 193 -1.27 13.75 16.20
N LEU A 194 -2.18 12.85 15.79
CA LEU A 194 -3.48 12.64 16.43
C LEU A 194 -3.37 11.72 17.67
N MET A 195 -2.49 10.72 17.62
CA MET A 195 -2.29 9.68 18.64
C MET A 195 -0.78 9.45 18.88
N PRO A 196 -0.10 10.38 19.56
CA PRO A 196 1.36 10.37 19.72
C PRO A 196 1.89 9.14 20.46
N GLU A 197 1.11 8.54 21.35
CA GLU A 197 1.44 7.31 22.05
C GLU A 197 1.57 6.08 21.14
N LYS A 198 1.06 6.16 19.91
CA LYS A 198 1.15 5.12 18.87
C LYS A 198 2.04 5.53 17.68
N ALA A 199 2.78 6.63 17.80
CA ALA A 199 3.56 7.19 16.68
C ALA A 199 4.52 6.16 16.06
N THR A 200 5.27 5.42 16.89
CA THR A 200 6.19 4.38 16.43
C THR A 200 5.47 3.32 15.60
N GLN A 201 4.31 2.86 16.04
CA GLN A 201 3.55 1.81 15.39
C GLN A 201 2.98 2.27 14.05
N PHE A 202 2.49 3.52 13.95
CA PHE A 202 2.08 4.08 12.65
C PHE A 202 3.24 4.15 11.66
N PHE A 203 4.43 4.58 12.09
CA PHE A 203 5.59 4.64 11.20
C PHE A 203 6.14 3.26 10.82
N LEU A 204 6.08 2.26 11.72
CA LEU A 204 6.41 0.87 11.37
C LEU A 204 5.46 0.34 10.29
N ARG A 205 4.15 0.56 10.47
CA ARG A 205 3.16 0.12 9.47
C ARG A 205 3.32 0.83 8.13
N ALA A 206 3.52 2.15 8.13
CA ALA A 206 3.78 2.92 6.91
C ALA A 206 5.10 2.55 6.22
N ARG A 207 6.13 2.18 7.00
CA ARG A 207 7.38 1.64 6.45
C ARG A 207 7.10 0.35 5.66
N ALA A 208 6.42 -0.60 6.29
CA ALA A 208 6.05 -1.88 5.68
C ALA A 208 5.16 -1.69 4.43
N TYR A 209 4.19 -0.78 4.49
CA TYR A 209 3.31 -0.40 3.37
C TYR A 209 4.10 0.13 2.15
N GLY A 210 5.09 1.00 2.38
CA GLY A 210 5.98 1.45 1.32
C GLY A 210 6.86 0.32 0.76
N GLU A 211 7.43 -0.51 1.63
CA GLU A 211 8.29 -1.64 1.26
C GLU A 211 7.53 -2.75 0.53
N SER A 212 6.22 -2.89 0.78
CA SER A 212 5.33 -3.76 0.03
C SER A 212 5.35 -3.45 -1.47
N ARG A 213 5.67 -2.22 -1.88
CA ARG A 213 5.79 -1.85 -3.29
C ARG A 213 7.06 -2.38 -3.95
N VAL A 214 8.11 -2.61 -3.16
CA VAL A 214 9.34 -3.29 -3.59
C VAL A 214 9.07 -4.79 -3.72
N VAL A 215 8.44 -5.40 -2.71
CA VAL A 215 8.02 -6.81 -2.76
C VAL A 215 7.06 -7.05 -3.93
N CYS A 216 6.13 -6.14 -4.17
CA CYS A 216 5.23 -6.23 -5.32
C CYS A 216 5.95 -6.09 -6.66
N GLY A 217 7.13 -5.45 -6.70
CA GLY A 217 7.97 -5.30 -7.90
C GLY A 217 7.64 -4.06 -8.74
N VAL A 218 6.96 -3.08 -8.17
CA VAL A 218 6.47 -1.89 -8.90
C VAL A 218 7.22 -0.61 -8.56
N HIS A 219 8.11 -0.66 -7.57
CA HIS A 219 8.98 0.43 -7.16
C HIS A 219 10.35 -0.07 -6.71
N TRP A 220 11.37 0.75 -6.95
CA TRP A 220 12.70 0.56 -6.39
C TRP A 220 12.73 0.98 -4.92
N MET A 221 13.68 0.47 -4.12
CA MET A 221 13.76 0.86 -2.71
C MET A 221 14.07 2.35 -2.54
N THR A 222 14.89 2.91 -3.43
CA THR A 222 15.16 4.35 -3.42
C THR A 222 13.96 5.21 -3.85
N ASP A 223 13.00 4.68 -4.62
CA ASP A 223 11.71 5.37 -4.85
C ASP A 223 10.92 5.50 -3.54
N ILE A 224 10.97 4.46 -2.69
CA ILE A 224 10.29 4.44 -1.39
C ILE A 224 10.91 5.46 -0.44
N GLN A 225 12.25 5.45 -0.34
CA GLN A 225 12.99 6.37 0.52
C GLN A 225 12.75 7.83 0.12
N ALA A 226 12.83 8.15 -1.18
CA ALA A 226 12.49 9.47 -1.69
C ALA A 226 11.03 9.84 -1.41
N GLY A 227 10.11 8.86 -1.48
CA GLY A 227 8.71 9.05 -1.12
C GLY A 227 8.51 9.46 0.33
N ARG A 228 9.24 8.85 1.27
CA ARG A 228 9.23 9.20 2.71
C ARG A 228 9.80 10.60 2.97
N THR A 229 10.87 10.98 2.26
CA THR A 229 11.44 12.34 2.32
C THR A 229 10.44 13.39 1.82
N ALA A 230 9.83 13.15 0.65
CA ALA A 230 8.82 14.04 0.10
C ALA A 230 7.61 14.19 1.04
N ALA A 231 7.13 13.09 1.62
CA ALA A 231 6.03 13.11 2.58
C ALA A 231 6.36 13.94 3.82
N SER A 232 7.57 13.78 4.36
CA SER A 232 8.02 14.55 5.53
C SER A 232 8.09 16.06 5.22
N ALA A 233 8.58 16.44 4.04
CA ALA A 233 8.64 17.85 3.62
C ALA A 233 7.23 18.44 3.44
N VAL A 234 6.31 17.71 2.79
CA VAL A 234 4.90 18.12 2.63
C VAL A 234 4.23 18.25 3.99
N PHE A 235 4.39 17.26 4.86
CA PHE A 235 3.81 17.27 6.20
C PHE A 235 4.31 18.45 7.05
N ALA A 236 5.59 18.80 6.94
CA ALA A 236 6.14 19.98 7.61
C ALA A 236 5.54 21.28 7.07
N ALA A 237 5.38 21.42 5.75
CA ALA A 237 4.72 22.58 5.15
C ALA A 237 3.24 22.70 5.55
N LEU A 238 2.54 21.56 5.65
CA LEU A 238 1.15 21.51 6.11
C LEU A 238 0.97 22.09 7.52
N GLN A 239 1.97 21.95 8.42
CA GLN A 239 1.90 22.57 9.76
C GLN A 239 1.81 24.10 9.72
N GLY A 240 2.31 24.72 8.64
CA GLY A 240 2.21 26.17 8.43
C GLY A 240 0.83 26.64 7.99
N ASP A 241 -0.02 25.74 7.48
CA ASP A 241 -1.37 26.09 7.03
C ASP A 241 -2.37 26.12 8.20
N ALA A 242 -3.13 27.21 8.30
CA ALA A 242 -4.12 27.37 9.36
C ALA A 242 -5.31 26.42 9.17
N THR A 243 -5.71 26.15 7.93
CA THR A 243 -6.85 25.26 7.63
C THR A 243 -6.49 23.82 7.98
N PHE A 244 -5.31 23.35 7.60
CA PHE A 244 -4.80 22.03 7.95
C PHE A 244 -4.79 21.82 9.47
N ARG A 245 -4.28 22.78 10.25
CA ARG A 245 -4.26 22.68 11.72
C ARG A 245 -5.67 22.60 12.31
N GLN A 246 -6.61 23.40 11.81
CA GLN A 246 -8.01 23.32 12.23
C GLN A 246 -8.65 21.96 11.89
N ASP A 247 -8.35 21.42 10.71
CA ASP A 247 -8.86 20.11 10.27
C ASP A 247 -8.23 18.99 11.11
N LEU A 248 -6.94 19.10 11.46
CA LEU A 248 -6.22 18.19 12.36
C LEU A 248 -6.86 18.17 13.76
N ASP A 249 -7.21 19.32 14.33
CA ASP A 249 -7.86 19.41 15.65
C ASP A 249 -9.28 18.82 15.64
N ARG A 250 -10.04 19.02 14.54
CA ARG A 250 -11.34 18.37 14.36
C ARG A 250 -11.21 16.86 14.25
N ALA A 251 -10.27 16.37 13.43
CA ALA A 251 -9.98 14.95 13.29
C ALA A 251 -9.51 14.33 14.61
N ARG A 252 -8.74 15.06 15.43
CA ARG A 252 -8.31 14.61 16.77
C ARG A 252 -9.50 14.36 17.69
N THR A 253 -10.41 15.32 17.76
CA THR A 253 -11.62 15.21 18.60
C THR A 253 -12.52 14.07 18.13
N GLU A 254 -12.71 13.95 16.82
CA GLU A 254 -13.53 12.89 16.21
C GLU A 254 -12.91 11.50 16.43
N LEU A 255 -11.62 11.32 16.15
CA LEU A 255 -10.92 10.06 16.31
C LEU A 255 -10.89 9.61 17.77
N ALA A 256 -10.63 10.52 18.71
CA ALA A 256 -10.67 10.20 20.14
C ALA A 256 -12.05 9.68 20.58
N LYS A 257 -13.12 10.29 20.09
CA LYS A 257 -14.49 9.83 20.34
C LYS A 257 -14.75 8.45 19.74
N LEU A 258 -14.36 8.23 18.48
CA LEU A 258 -14.54 6.94 17.80
C LEU A 258 -13.77 5.82 18.51
N VAL A 259 -12.53 6.10 18.90
CA VAL A 259 -11.69 5.14 19.62
C VAL A 259 -12.30 4.78 20.97
N ALA A 260 -12.84 5.76 21.70
CA ALA A 260 -13.50 5.53 22.98
C ALA A 260 -14.82 4.76 22.86
N THR A 261 -15.56 4.93 21.76
CA THR A 261 -16.80 4.17 21.53
C THR A 261 -16.58 2.72 21.15
N GLY A 262 -15.37 2.36 20.74
CA GLY A 262 -15.07 1.02 20.26
C GLY A 262 -15.58 0.76 18.84
N GLY A 263 -14.99 -0.24 18.21
CA GLY A 263 -15.30 -0.71 16.87
C GLY A 263 -14.95 -2.19 16.75
N PRO A 264 -15.28 -2.83 15.63
CA PRO A 264 -14.92 -4.22 15.39
C PRO A 264 -13.41 -4.43 15.53
N ALA A 265 -12.99 -5.53 16.15
CA ALA A 265 -11.59 -5.89 16.23
C ALA A 265 -11.01 -6.12 14.81
N PRO A 266 -9.73 -5.77 14.57
CA PRO A 266 -9.07 -6.09 13.32
C PRO A 266 -8.81 -7.60 13.22
N ASP A 267 -8.61 -8.08 11.99
CA ASP A 267 -8.20 -9.46 11.73
C ASP A 267 -6.83 -9.72 12.38
N GLN A 268 -6.79 -10.65 13.33
CA GLN A 268 -5.56 -10.93 14.09
C GLN A 268 -4.48 -11.60 13.24
N ALA A 269 -4.84 -12.38 12.21
CA ALA A 269 -3.87 -12.95 11.29
C ALA A 269 -3.28 -11.88 10.37
N ALA A 270 -4.07 -10.88 9.97
CA ALA A 270 -3.56 -9.70 9.27
C ALA A 270 -2.58 -8.91 10.14
N CYS A 271 -2.94 -8.62 11.40
CA CYS A 271 -2.05 -7.91 12.32
C CYS A 271 -0.73 -8.67 12.58
N ALA A 272 -0.77 -10.00 12.68
CA ALA A 272 0.43 -10.81 12.82
C ALA A 272 1.35 -10.72 11.58
N ARG A 273 0.78 -10.68 10.36
CA ARG A 273 1.56 -10.48 9.12
C ARG A 273 2.22 -9.10 9.08
N GLU A 274 1.51 -8.05 9.49
CA GLU A 274 2.04 -6.69 9.55
C GLU A 274 3.19 -6.55 10.55
N ASP A 275 3.05 -7.14 11.74
CA ASP A 275 4.08 -7.14 12.78
C ASP A 275 5.34 -7.89 12.32
N ALA A 276 5.18 -9.08 11.71
CA ALA A 276 6.30 -9.83 11.14
C ALA A 276 7.03 -9.01 10.07
N ALA A 277 6.30 -8.43 9.11
CA ALA A 277 6.87 -7.57 8.07
C ALA A 277 7.54 -6.29 8.62
N SER A 278 7.17 -5.86 9.82
CA SER A 278 7.75 -4.68 10.48
C SER A 278 9.01 -5.00 11.28
N ARG A 279 9.33 -6.27 11.54
CA ARG A 279 10.53 -6.67 12.30
C ARG A 279 11.70 -7.08 11.41
N GLU A 280 11.40 -7.60 10.22
CA GLU A 280 12.39 -8.08 9.29
C GLU A 280 12.64 -7.05 8.17
N PRO A 281 13.90 -6.79 7.79
CA PRO A 281 14.17 -6.01 6.61
C PRO A 281 13.71 -6.81 5.37
N ILE A 282 13.27 -6.12 4.31
CA ILE A 282 12.92 -6.78 3.05
C ILE A 282 14.12 -7.42 2.34
N LEU A 283 15.35 -7.14 2.81
CA LEU A 283 16.65 -7.66 2.37
C LEU A 283 17.63 -7.71 3.53
#